data_AF-A0A936B1K0-F1
#
_entry.id   AF-A0A936B1K0-F1
#
_cell.length_a   1.000
_cell.length_b   1.000
_cell.length_c   1.000
_cell.angle_alpha   90.00
_cell.angle_beta   90.00
_cell.angle_gamma   90.00
#
_symmetry.space_group_name_H-M   'P 1'
#
loop_
_entity.id
_entity.type
_entity.pdbx_description
1 polymer ?
#
loop_
_entity_poly.entity_id
_entity_poly.type
_entity_poly.pdbx_seq_one_letter_code
_entity_poly.pdbx_strand_id
1 'polypeptide(L)'
;MKKILTVSMKDFKTGESLEFANNVDRVFASADTKTLMLEDQWSAFKTAAADLENVFIDSTGTEMTRELRLLDTERLIVLAAMKLLLKSLVKGGKDDIAAMAARLLNNFLQHCKSISKMGYQNKTALIRSMLKDWTTLPALMEASKVVFLRNEVEDLTEKNTLFAEKFFENAISNKRNADIPLKKAKLKEAYDTLIDITVSFSKVAADKQPYLNIIEELNKVIERNNMPVLLRRGLRKKSNPVIPTPVTVPDEMIF
;
A
#
# COMPACT_ATOMS: atom_id res chain seq x y z
N MET A 1 -25.47 4.70 35.14
CA MET A 1 -25.31 5.19 33.75
C MET A 1 -24.04 4.56 33.18
N LYS A 2 -24.12 3.78 32.09
CA LYS A 2 -22.93 3.12 31.52
C LYS A 2 -22.03 4.20 30.89
N LYS A 3 -20.77 4.28 31.33
CA LYS A 3 -19.77 5.23 30.79
C LYS A 3 -19.06 4.58 29.60
N ILE A 4 -18.81 5.36 28.55
CA ILE A 4 -17.98 4.90 27.44
C ILE A 4 -16.50 4.84 27.87
N LEU A 5 -15.81 3.77 27.48
CA LEU A 5 -14.39 3.58 27.74
C LEU A 5 -13.53 4.50 26.88
N THR A 6 -12.29 4.73 27.31
CA THR A 6 -11.33 5.52 26.53
C THR A 6 -10.66 4.64 25.46
N VAL A 7 -10.79 5.03 24.19
CA VAL A 7 -10.07 4.38 23.09
C VAL A 7 -8.62 4.89 23.01
N SER A 8 -7.66 3.98 22.81
CA SER A 8 -6.24 4.30 22.63
C SER A 8 -5.89 4.56 21.16
N MET A 9 -6.77 5.20 20.39
CA MET A 9 -6.65 5.31 18.93
C MET A 9 -5.37 6.02 18.47
N LYS A 10 -4.81 6.93 19.29
CA LYS A 10 -3.51 7.57 19.02
C LYS A 10 -2.38 6.55 18.89
N ASP A 11 -2.49 5.41 19.56
CA ASP A 11 -1.46 4.36 19.66
C ASP A 11 -1.72 3.16 18.73
N PHE A 12 -2.83 3.19 17.99
CA PHE A 12 -3.14 2.18 16.98
C PHE A 12 -2.20 2.32 15.78
N LYS A 13 -1.77 1.21 15.21
CA LYS A 13 -1.22 1.20 13.84
C LYS A 13 -2.35 1.53 12.85
N THR A 14 -2.02 1.88 11.61
CA THR A 14 -3.05 2.26 10.61
C THR A 14 -4.05 1.14 10.37
N GLY A 15 -3.59 -0.11 10.18
CA GLY A 15 -4.47 -1.28 10.06
C GLY A 15 -5.36 -1.51 11.28
N GLU A 16 -4.84 -1.32 12.50
CA GLU A 16 -5.64 -1.42 13.74
C GLU A 16 -6.70 -0.30 13.84
N SER A 17 -6.40 0.89 13.29
CA SER A 17 -7.34 2.00 13.24
C SER A 17 -8.50 1.72 12.28
N LEU A 18 -8.22 1.09 11.14
CA LEU A 18 -9.22 0.67 10.16
C LEU A 18 -10.07 -0.51 10.67
N GLU A 19 -9.45 -1.51 11.31
CA GLU A 19 -10.21 -2.59 11.95
C GLU A 19 -11.13 -2.05 13.05
N PHE A 20 -10.64 -1.13 13.89
CA PHE A 20 -11.48 -0.45 14.86
C PHE A 20 -12.62 0.31 14.17
N ALA A 21 -12.34 1.03 13.08
CA ALA A 21 -13.35 1.78 12.37
C ALA A 21 -14.46 0.89 11.78
N ASN A 22 -14.08 -0.24 11.19
CA ASN A 22 -15.02 -1.23 10.67
C ASN A 22 -15.88 -1.85 11.78
N ASN A 23 -15.32 -2.08 12.96
CA ASN A 23 -16.10 -2.59 14.09
C ASN A 23 -17.07 -1.55 14.64
N VAL A 24 -16.66 -0.27 14.72
CA VAL A 24 -17.57 0.83 15.08
C VAL A 24 -18.69 0.95 14.05
N ASP A 25 -18.37 0.90 12.76
CA ASP A 25 -19.36 0.96 11.69
C ASP A 25 -20.43 -0.13 11.83
N ARG A 26 -20.02 -1.37 12.11
CA ARG A 26 -20.96 -2.49 12.36
C ARG A 26 -21.89 -2.24 13.55
N VAL A 27 -21.40 -1.61 14.62
CA VAL A 27 -22.25 -1.27 15.77
C VAL A 27 -23.33 -0.28 15.34
N PHE A 28 -22.97 0.80 14.66
CA PHE A 28 -23.94 1.81 14.22
C PHE A 28 -24.85 1.30 13.09
N ALA A 29 -24.37 0.43 12.20
CA ALA A 29 -25.18 -0.22 11.18
C ALA A 29 -26.28 -1.14 11.76
N SER A 30 -26.07 -1.66 12.97
CA SER A 30 -27.07 -2.47 13.67
C SER A 30 -28.16 -1.66 14.37
N ALA A 31 -28.05 -0.33 14.40
CA ALA A 31 -28.99 0.59 15.02
C ALA A 31 -29.76 1.42 14.00
N ASP A 32 -30.97 1.86 14.35
CA ASP A 32 -31.72 2.84 13.55
C ASP A 32 -31.17 4.26 13.78
N THR A 33 -30.02 4.54 13.17
CA THR A 33 -29.28 5.80 13.36
C THR A 33 -30.07 7.03 12.90
N LYS A 34 -31.04 6.87 11.99
CA LYS A 34 -31.90 7.97 11.55
C LYS A 34 -32.89 8.36 12.63
N THR A 35 -33.61 7.39 13.19
CA THR A 35 -34.53 7.63 14.32
C THR A 35 -33.78 8.12 15.55
N LEU A 36 -32.53 7.70 15.73
CA LEU A 36 -31.65 8.14 16.82
C LEU A 36 -30.92 9.46 16.55
N MET A 37 -31.14 10.11 15.40
CA MET A 37 -30.47 11.38 15.04
C MET A 37 -28.93 11.31 15.04
N LEU A 38 -28.37 10.15 14.67
CA LEU A 38 -26.93 9.87 14.60
C LEU A 38 -26.42 9.70 13.15
N GLU A 39 -27.31 9.74 12.15
CA GLU A 39 -27.00 9.44 10.75
C GLU A 39 -25.90 10.34 10.18
N ASP A 40 -25.94 11.66 10.46
CA ASP A 40 -24.95 12.62 9.95
C ASP A 40 -23.55 12.35 10.52
N GLN A 41 -23.44 12.15 11.83
CA GLN A 41 -22.16 11.89 12.49
C GLN A 41 -21.60 10.52 12.09
N TRP A 42 -22.48 9.52 11.92
CA TRP A 42 -22.06 8.21 11.45
C TRP A 42 -21.58 8.27 9.99
N SER A 43 -22.25 9.04 9.13
CA SER A 43 -21.81 9.29 7.75
C SER A 43 -20.46 9.98 7.68
N ALA A 44 -20.24 11.01 8.51
CA ALA A 44 -18.96 11.70 8.61
C ALA A 44 -17.83 10.75 9.07
N PHE A 45 -18.12 9.88 10.05
CA PHE A 45 -17.18 8.85 10.51
C PHE A 45 -16.82 7.86 9.40
N LYS A 46 -17.80 7.33 8.66
CA LYS A 46 -17.56 6.43 7.52
C LYS A 46 -16.71 7.08 6.45
N THR A 47 -16.98 8.34 6.15
CA THR A 47 -16.21 9.12 5.17
C THR A 47 -14.75 9.25 5.62
N ALA A 48 -14.50 9.57 6.88
CA ALA A 48 -13.14 9.65 7.43
C ALA A 48 -12.41 8.29 7.45
N ALA A 49 -13.14 7.19 7.69
CA ALA A 49 -12.60 5.83 7.63
C ALA A 49 -12.19 5.44 6.20
N ALA A 50 -13.07 5.68 5.21
CA ALA A 50 -12.79 5.43 3.80
C ALA A 50 -11.60 6.26 3.29
N ASP A 51 -11.52 7.53 3.71
CA ASP A 51 -10.39 8.41 3.43
C ASP A 51 -9.06 7.86 3.96
N LEU A 52 -9.05 7.28 5.16
CA LEU A 52 -7.87 6.63 5.73
C LEU A 52 -7.53 5.32 5.01
N GLU A 53 -8.54 4.54 4.64
CA GLU A 53 -8.37 3.27 3.93
C GLU A 53 -7.74 3.49 2.55
N ASN A 54 -8.23 4.50 1.81
CA ASN A 54 -7.69 4.85 0.50
C ASN A 54 -6.18 5.17 0.56
N VAL A 55 -5.76 6.00 1.51
CA VAL A 55 -4.32 6.32 1.67
C VAL A 55 -3.53 5.14 2.25
N PHE A 56 -4.16 4.26 3.01
CA PHE A 56 -3.49 3.07 3.57
C PHE A 56 -3.24 2.01 2.50
N ILE A 57 -4.21 1.73 1.63
CA ILE A 57 -4.06 0.82 0.49
C ILE A 57 -2.89 1.28 -0.38
N ASP A 58 -2.89 2.57 -0.76
CA ASP A 58 -1.81 3.18 -1.51
C ASP A 58 -0.45 2.98 -0.81
N SER A 59 -0.41 3.08 0.53
CA SER A 59 0.81 2.97 1.32
C SER A 59 1.41 1.59 1.45
N THR A 60 0.61 0.55 1.27
CA THR A 60 1.11 -0.81 1.44
C THR A 60 2.09 -1.22 0.36
N GLY A 61 2.15 -0.52 -0.79
CA GLY A 61 3.29 -0.30 -1.72
C GLY A 61 4.15 -1.48 -2.19
N THR A 62 3.95 -2.67 -1.64
CA THR A 62 4.81 -3.85 -1.79
C THR A 62 4.59 -4.51 -3.14
N GLU A 63 3.34 -4.53 -3.61
CA GLU A 63 2.98 -5.03 -4.94
C GLU A 63 3.45 -4.07 -6.04
N MET A 64 3.16 -2.77 -5.93
CA MET A 64 3.61 -1.75 -6.89
C MET A 64 5.14 -1.69 -6.99
N THR A 65 5.86 -1.79 -5.86
CA THR A 65 7.33 -1.84 -5.86
C THR A 65 7.86 -3.14 -6.49
N ARG A 66 7.15 -4.26 -6.34
CA ARG A 66 7.49 -5.53 -7.00
C ARG A 66 7.27 -5.44 -8.50
N GLU A 67 6.13 -4.93 -8.94
CA GLU A 67 5.78 -4.73 -10.35
C GLU A 67 6.83 -3.84 -11.04
N LEU A 68 7.21 -2.71 -10.44
CA LEU A 68 8.26 -1.84 -10.98
C LEU A 68 9.61 -2.55 -11.13
N ARG A 69 9.99 -3.42 -10.19
CA ARG A 69 11.23 -4.21 -10.32
C ARG A 69 11.16 -5.21 -11.46
N LEU A 70 10.00 -5.86 -11.66
CA LEU A 70 9.80 -6.81 -12.75
C LEU A 70 9.87 -6.08 -14.10
N LEU A 71 9.13 -4.98 -14.27
CA LEU A 71 9.17 -4.16 -15.48
C LEU A 71 10.58 -3.60 -15.77
N ASP A 72 11.32 -3.16 -14.74
CA ASP A 72 12.72 -2.74 -14.93
C ASP A 72 13.60 -3.90 -15.41
N THR A 73 13.41 -5.09 -14.84
CA THR A 73 14.14 -6.31 -15.22
C THR A 73 13.86 -6.68 -16.68
N GLU A 74 12.60 -6.68 -17.10
CA GLU A 74 12.20 -6.98 -18.48
C GLU A 74 12.83 -6.00 -19.49
N ARG A 75 12.81 -4.69 -19.21
CA ARG A 75 13.47 -3.69 -20.06
C ARG A 75 14.97 -3.97 -20.20
N LEU A 76 15.63 -4.31 -19.08
CA LEU A 76 17.06 -4.62 -19.09
C LEU A 76 17.38 -5.91 -19.85
N ILE A 77 16.51 -6.91 -19.81
CA ILE A 77 16.64 -8.15 -20.59
C ILE A 77 16.59 -7.84 -22.08
N VAL A 78 15.61 -7.06 -22.55
CA VAL A 78 15.49 -6.66 -23.96
C VAL A 78 16.73 -5.89 -24.41
N LEU A 79 17.18 -4.90 -23.63
CA LEU A 79 18.41 -4.15 -23.92
C LEU A 79 19.65 -5.05 -24.00
N ALA A 80 19.77 -6.04 -23.11
CA ALA A 80 20.87 -6.99 -23.11
C ALA A 80 20.84 -7.87 -24.37
N ALA A 81 19.66 -8.35 -24.77
CA ALA A 81 19.46 -9.14 -25.99
C ALA A 81 19.82 -8.33 -27.24
N MET A 82 19.32 -7.10 -27.36
CA MET A 82 19.65 -6.19 -28.47
C MET A 82 21.16 -5.94 -28.56
N LYS A 83 21.82 -5.66 -27.43
CA LYS A 83 23.27 -5.46 -27.38
C LYS A 83 24.04 -6.69 -27.83
N LEU A 84 23.60 -7.89 -27.42
CA LEU A 84 24.25 -9.14 -27.79
C LEU A 84 24.09 -9.42 -29.28
N LEU A 85 22.89 -9.23 -29.82
CA LEU A 85 22.61 -9.39 -31.25
C LEU A 85 23.47 -8.44 -32.10
N LEU A 86 23.49 -7.14 -31.76
CA LEU A 86 24.31 -6.16 -32.45
C LEU A 86 25.80 -6.51 -32.41
N LYS A 87 26.32 -6.93 -31.25
CA LYS A 87 27.72 -7.40 -31.13
C LYS A 87 28.01 -8.63 -31.98
N SER A 88 27.07 -9.58 -32.04
CA SER A 88 27.20 -10.79 -32.84
C SER A 88 27.31 -10.46 -34.33
N LEU A 89 26.42 -9.59 -34.82
CA LEU A 89 26.41 -9.15 -36.22
C LEU A 89 27.66 -8.37 -36.60
N VAL A 90 28.16 -7.50 -35.71
CA VAL A 90 29.42 -6.78 -35.92
C VAL A 90 30.61 -7.75 -35.99
N LYS A 91 30.64 -8.79 -35.15
CA LYS A 91 31.76 -9.75 -35.11
C LYS A 91 31.71 -10.76 -36.26
N GLY A 92 30.51 -11.14 -36.69
CA GLY A 92 30.31 -12.20 -37.68
C GLY A 92 30.39 -11.77 -39.15
N GLY A 93 30.36 -10.47 -39.45
CA GLY A 93 30.00 -10.00 -40.79
C GLY A 93 31.12 -9.43 -41.68
N LYS A 94 31.16 -10.00 -42.88
CA LYS A 94 31.70 -9.58 -44.18
C LYS A 94 31.29 -8.24 -44.79
N ASP A 95 30.13 -7.67 -44.42
CA ASP A 95 29.27 -6.97 -45.39
C ASP A 95 28.52 -5.76 -44.78
N ASP A 96 27.66 -5.09 -45.57
CA ASP A 96 26.89 -3.89 -45.19
C ASP A 96 26.07 -4.05 -43.89
N ILE A 97 25.60 -5.28 -43.57
CA ILE A 97 24.88 -5.58 -42.33
C ILE A 97 25.77 -5.33 -41.10
N ALA A 98 27.07 -5.66 -41.16
CA ALA A 98 27.99 -5.43 -40.05
C ALA A 98 28.22 -3.93 -39.81
N ALA A 99 28.31 -3.14 -40.88
CA ALA A 99 28.43 -1.69 -40.79
C ALA A 99 27.17 -1.04 -40.22
N MET A 100 25.98 -1.49 -40.61
CA MET A 100 24.71 -1.02 -40.05
C MET A 100 24.56 -1.41 -38.58
N ALA A 101 24.87 -2.66 -38.21
CA ALA A 101 24.89 -3.11 -36.83
C ALA A 101 25.90 -2.33 -35.98
N ALA A 102 27.07 -1.97 -36.53
CA ALA A 102 28.07 -1.15 -35.83
C ALA A 102 27.56 0.26 -35.53
N ARG A 103 26.80 0.87 -36.47
CA ARG A 103 26.18 2.19 -36.26
C ARG A 103 25.18 2.16 -35.11
N LEU A 104 24.28 1.16 -35.12
CA LEU A 104 23.31 0.96 -34.04
C LEU A 104 23.99 0.65 -32.71
N LEU A 105 25.03 -0.19 -32.70
CA LEU A 105 25.78 -0.52 -31.50
C LEU A 105 26.50 0.70 -30.92
N ASN A 106 27.07 1.56 -31.76
CA ASN A 106 27.72 2.79 -31.30
C ASN A 106 26.70 3.73 -30.62
N ASN A 107 25.56 3.99 -31.27
CA ASN A 107 24.49 4.78 -30.67
C ASN A 107 23.95 4.14 -29.38
N PHE A 108 23.74 2.81 -29.36
CA PHE A 108 23.35 2.09 -28.16
C PHE A 108 24.34 2.34 -27.02
N LEU A 109 25.65 2.29 -27.29
CA LEU A 109 26.66 2.48 -26.26
C LEU A 109 26.77 3.94 -25.79
N GLN A 110 26.41 4.92 -26.61
CA GLN A 110 26.34 6.33 -26.19
C GLN A 110 25.24 6.55 -25.14
N HIS A 111 24.11 5.86 -25.26
CA HIS A 111 22.99 5.99 -24.32
C HIS A 111 23.03 4.97 -23.17
N CYS A 112 23.34 3.70 -23.46
CA CYS A 112 23.01 2.57 -22.60
C CYS A 112 24.22 1.81 -22.02
N LYS A 113 25.47 2.30 -22.16
CA LYS A 113 26.69 1.57 -21.75
C LYS A 113 26.68 1.11 -20.29
N SER A 114 26.12 1.88 -19.37
CA SER A 114 26.07 1.57 -17.94
C SER A 114 24.66 1.65 -17.35
N ILE A 115 23.66 1.41 -18.19
CA ILE A 115 22.25 1.62 -17.84
C ILE A 115 21.78 0.78 -16.65
N SER A 116 22.35 -0.41 -16.43
CA SER A 116 22.01 -1.26 -15.28
C SER A 116 22.32 -0.63 -13.92
N LYS A 117 23.27 0.32 -13.86
CA LYS A 117 23.71 0.99 -12.61
C LYS A 117 22.99 2.31 -12.35
N MET A 118 22.11 2.74 -13.24
CA MET A 118 21.45 4.04 -13.15
C MET A 118 20.14 3.97 -12.38
N GLY A 119 19.68 5.11 -11.86
CA GLY A 119 18.32 5.23 -11.31
C GLY A 119 17.25 5.12 -12.40
N TYR A 120 16.04 4.71 -12.03
CA TYR A 120 14.94 4.41 -12.95
C TYR A 120 14.62 5.55 -13.94
N GLN A 121 14.56 6.80 -13.46
CA GLN A 121 14.27 7.95 -14.32
C GLN A 121 15.34 8.15 -15.41
N ASN A 122 16.62 7.99 -15.04
CA ASN A 122 17.73 8.10 -15.98
C ASN A 122 17.68 6.96 -17.02
N LYS A 123 17.38 5.72 -16.60
CA LYS A 123 17.19 4.60 -17.53
C LYS A 123 16.08 4.90 -18.53
N THR A 124 14.92 5.34 -18.05
CA THR A 124 13.75 5.65 -18.89
C THR A 124 14.07 6.74 -19.90
N ALA A 125 14.76 7.80 -19.49
CA ALA A 125 15.15 8.91 -20.36
C ALA A 125 16.14 8.45 -21.45
N LEU A 126 17.18 7.70 -21.09
CA LEU A 126 18.19 7.22 -22.03
C LEU A 126 17.63 6.20 -23.02
N ILE A 127 16.77 5.28 -22.57
CA ILE A 127 16.05 4.35 -23.46
C ILE A 127 15.21 5.13 -24.47
N ARG A 128 14.45 6.13 -24.01
CA ARG A 128 13.63 6.96 -24.89
C ARG A 128 14.47 7.73 -25.91
N SER A 129 15.60 8.30 -25.48
CA SER A 129 16.52 9.01 -26.38
C SER A 129 17.12 8.07 -27.44
N MET A 130 17.58 6.89 -27.05
CA MET A 130 18.09 5.88 -27.98
C MET A 130 17.02 5.45 -29.00
N LEU A 131 15.82 5.11 -28.55
CA LEU A 131 14.71 4.70 -29.42
C LEU A 131 14.29 5.84 -30.37
N LYS A 132 14.31 7.09 -29.89
CA LYS A 132 14.07 8.27 -30.72
C LYS A 132 15.13 8.39 -31.81
N ASP A 133 16.41 8.23 -31.48
CA ASP A 133 17.48 8.27 -32.48
C ASP A 133 17.27 7.21 -33.57
N TRP A 134 16.86 6.00 -33.18
CA TRP A 134 16.66 4.88 -34.11
C TRP A 134 15.43 5.00 -35.01
N THR A 135 14.49 5.87 -34.64
CA THR A 135 13.25 6.11 -35.39
C THR A 135 13.25 7.45 -36.13
N THR A 136 14.16 8.37 -35.80
CA THR A 136 14.17 9.73 -36.37
C THR A 136 15.43 10.07 -37.16
N LEU A 137 16.59 9.47 -36.84
CA LEU A 137 17.82 9.71 -37.60
C LEU A 137 17.85 8.79 -38.82
N PRO A 138 17.90 9.32 -40.07
CA PRO A 138 17.76 8.51 -41.28
C PRO A 138 18.73 7.33 -41.35
N ALA A 139 19.99 7.54 -40.98
CA ALA A 139 21.01 6.50 -41.01
C ALA A 139 20.77 5.36 -39.99
N LEU A 140 20.15 5.65 -38.85
CA LEU A 140 19.84 4.64 -37.83
C LEU A 140 18.50 3.96 -38.11
N MET A 141 17.54 4.70 -38.66
CA MET A 141 16.26 4.14 -39.11
C MET A 141 16.45 3.14 -40.25
N GLU A 142 17.36 3.42 -41.19
CA GLU A 142 17.68 2.46 -42.25
C GLU A 142 18.38 1.23 -41.68
N ALA A 143 19.36 1.44 -40.79
CA ALA A 143 20.06 0.34 -40.12
C ALA A 143 19.11 -0.56 -39.31
N SER A 144 18.12 0.00 -38.60
CA SER A 144 17.20 -0.78 -37.75
C SER A 144 16.28 -1.69 -38.56
N LYS A 145 15.91 -1.29 -39.78
CA LYS A 145 15.16 -2.13 -40.74
C LYS A 145 16.01 -3.29 -41.24
N VAL A 146 17.25 -3.02 -41.66
CA VAL A 146 18.17 -4.02 -42.22
C VAL A 146 18.60 -5.05 -41.18
N VAL A 147 18.75 -4.64 -39.92
CA VAL A 147 19.17 -5.50 -38.81
C VAL A 147 17.97 -6.23 -38.15
N PHE A 148 16.75 -6.06 -38.68
CA PHE A 148 15.52 -6.71 -38.23
C PHE A 148 15.17 -6.49 -36.74
N LEU A 149 15.58 -5.35 -36.17
CA LEU A 149 15.35 -5.02 -34.75
C LEU A 149 13.97 -4.40 -34.47
N ARG A 150 13.06 -4.46 -35.44
CA ARG A 150 11.77 -3.78 -35.36
C ARG A 150 10.96 -4.25 -34.15
N ASN A 151 10.91 -5.57 -33.94
CA ASN A 151 10.14 -6.16 -32.85
C ASN A 151 10.72 -5.77 -31.49
N GLU A 152 12.05 -5.78 -31.34
CA GLU A 152 12.73 -5.39 -30.10
C GLU A 152 12.58 -3.90 -29.81
N VAL A 153 12.57 -3.05 -30.85
CA VAL A 153 12.31 -1.61 -30.72
C VAL A 153 10.89 -1.34 -30.28
N GLU A 154 9.90 -2.00 -30.89
CA GLU A 154 8.49 -1.90 -30.51
C GLU A 154 8.28 -2.40 -29.07
N ASP A 155 8.82 -3.58 -28.74
CA ASP A 155 8.73 -4.19 -27.40
C ASP A 155 9.37 -3.32 -26.30
N LEU A 156 10.57 -2.79 -26.56
CA LEU A 156 11.25 -1.91 -25.60
C LEU A 156 10.52 -0.57 -25.46
N THR A 157 9.89 -0.07 -26.52
CA THR A 157 9.07 1.16 -26.48
C THR A 157 7.85 0.98 -25.58
N GLU A 158 7.12 -0.13 -25.75
CA GLU A 158 5.96 -0.46 -24.93
C GLU A 158 6.35 -0.62 -23.46
N LYS A 159 7.35 -1.46 -23.17
CA LYS A 159 7.83 -1.69 -21.80
C LYS A 159 8.35 -0.42 -21.14
N ASN A 160 9.05 0.45 -21.86
CA ASN A 160 9.55 1.71 -21.31
C ASN A 160 8.43 2.72 -21.02
N THR A 161 7.36 2.70 -21.82
CA THR A 161 6.16 3.53 -21.60
C THR A 161 5.38 3.04 -20.39
N LEU A 162 5.07 1.74 -20.33
CA LEU A 162 4.37 1.11 -19.21
C LEU A 162 5.12 1.33 -17.88
N PHE A 163 6.44 1.16 -17.88
CA PHE A 163 7.24 1.46 -16.69
C PHE A 163 7.10 2.92 -16.25
N ALA A 164 7.14 3.88 -17.18
CA ALA A 164 7.07 5.29 -16.85
C ALA A 164 5.72 5.66 -16.22
N GLU A 165 4.63 5.10 -16.72
CA GLU A 165 3.27 5.25 -16.18
C GLU A 165 3.19 4.67 -14.76
N LYS A 166 3.61 3.42 -14.57
CA LYS A 166 3.63 2.77 -13.25
C LYS A 166 4.51 3.49 -12.24
N PHE A 167 5.66 4.01 -12.69
CA PHE A 167 6.57 4.74 -11.82
C PHE A 167 5.92 6.05 -11.32
N PHE A 168 5.15 6.71 -12.17
CA PHE A 168 4.39 7.91 -11.80
C PHE A 168 3.23 7.60 -10.84
N GLU A 169 2.46 6.53 -11.10
CA GLU A 169 1.42 6.04 -10.18
C GLU A 169 1.99 5.78 -8.77
N ASN A 170 3.14 5.10 -8.68
CA ASN A 170 3.82 4.84 -7.42
C ASN A 170 4.29 6.12 -6.71
N ALA A 171 4.72 7.15 -7.46
CA ALA A 171 5.10 8.44 -6.88
C ALA A 171 3.89 9.19 -6.28
N ILE A 172 2.73 9.13 -6.95
CA ILE A 172 1.48 9.70 -6.42
C ILE A 172 1.02 8.95 -5.16
N SER A 173 1.04 7.62 -5.19
CA SER A 173 0.72 6.78 -4.03
C SER A 173 1.62 7.13 -2.83
N ASN A 174 2.94 7.21 -3.04
CA ASN A 174 3.87 7.60 -1.96
C ASN A 174 3.60 8.98 -1.37
N LYS A 175 3.11 9.94 -2.17
CA LYS A 175 2.72 11.26 -1.67
C LYS A 175 1.48 11.19 -0.78
N ARG A 176 0.48 10.37 -1.13
CA ARG A 176 -0.73 10.15 -0.32
C ARG A 176 -0.41 9.51 1.04
N ASN A 177 0.67 8.73 1.14
CA ASN A 177 1.11 8.12 2.40
C ASN A 177 1.50 9.15 3.46
N ALA A 178 2.00 10.33 3.05
CA ALA A 178 2.33 11.41 3.99
C ALA A 178 1.09 11.94 4.72
N ASP A 179 -0.11 11.72 4.16
CA ASP A 179 -1.37 12.16 4.75
C ASP A 179 -1.91 11.18 5.82
N ILE A 180 -1.32 9.99 6.00
CA ILE A 180 -1.80 8.98 6.96
C ILE A 180 -1.96 9.56 8.38
N PRO A 181 -0.99 10.29 8.97
CA PRO A 181 -1.16 10.88 10.29
C PRO A 181 -2.34 11.86 10.36
N LEU A 182 -2.51 12.68 9.31
CA LEU A 182 -3.62 13.63 9.20
C LEU A 182 -4.97 12.90 9.08
N LYS A 183 -5.06 11.87 8.22
CA LYS A 183 -6.27 11.07 8.05
C LYS A 183 -6.64 10.30 9.33
N LYS A 184 -5.66 9.77 10.07
CA LYS A 184 -5.88 9.19 11.40
C LYS A 184 -6.42 10.20 12.40
N ALA A 185 -5.92 11.44 12.39
CA ALA A 185 -6.42 12.49 13.26
C ALA A 185 -7.89 12.83 12.95
N LYS A 186 -8.24 12.97 11.66
CA LYS A 186 -9.62 13.20 11.21
C LYS A 186 -10.57 12.05 11.57
N LEU A 187 -10.14 10.80 11.40
CA LEU A 187 -10.91 9.63 11.84
C LEU A 187 -11.19 9.69 13.34
N LYS A 188 -10.19 10.06 14.15
CA LYS A 188 -10.37 10.21 15.60
C LYS A 188 -11.35 11.32 15.94
N GLU A 189 -11.24 12.48 15.30
CA GLU A 189 -12.14 13.61 15.51
C GLU A 189 -13.60 13.27 15.18
N ALA A 190 -13.82 12.60 14.04
CA ALA A 190 -15.15 12.14 13.64
C ALA A 190 -15.70 11.09 14.63
N TYR A 191 -14.85 10.17 15.09
CA TYR A 191 -15.21 9.22 16.15
C TYR A 191 -15.60 9.92 17.45
N ASP A 192 -14.76 10.84 17.94
CA ASP A 192 -15.01 11.55 19.20
C ASP A 192 -16.35 12.32 19.14
N THR A 193 -16.63 12.96 18.00
CA THR A 193 -17.91 13.66 17.75
C THR A 193 -19.09 12.69 17.76
N LEU A 194 -18.99 11.57 17.05
CA LEU A 194 -20.04 10.54 17.02
C LEU A 194 -20.35 10.01 18.42
N ILE A 195 -19.31 9.78 19.23
CA ILE A 195 -19.46 9.33 20.61
C ILE A 195 -20.08 10.40 21.49
N ASP A 196 -19.63 11.65 21.40
CA ASP A 196 -20.13 12.74 22.25
C ASP A 196 -21.63 12.97 22.02
N ILE A 197 -22.06 12.97 20.76
CA ILE A 197 -23.48 13.09 20.40
C ILE A 197 -24.28 11.87 20.89
N THR A 198 -23.78 10.65 20.68
CA THR A 198 -24.43 9.42 21.16
C THR A 198 -24.62 9.43 22.69
N VAL A 199 -23.59 9.82 23.43
CA VAL A 199 -23.63 9.92 24.90
C VAL A 199 -24.56 11.05 25.34
N SER A 200 -24.57 12.18 24.64
CA SER A 200 -25.46 13.29 24.94
C SER A 200 -26.92 12.90 24.79
N PHE A 201 -27.31 12.27 23.67
CA PHE A 201 -28.67 11.77 23.48
C PHE A 201 -29.05 10.68 24.49
N SER A 202 -28.11 9.80 24.91
CA SER A 202 -28.37 8.81 25.96
C SER A 202 -28.83 9.42 27.30
N LYS A 203 -28.53 10.71 27.55
CA LYS A 203 -28.91 11.41 28.78
C LYS A 203 -30.28 12.06 28.70
N VAL A 204 -30.62 12.61 27.53
CA VAL A 204 -31.77 13.51 27.35
C VAL A 204 -32.95 12.88 26.60
N ALA A 205 -32.73 11.81 25.83
CA ALA A 205 -33.80 11.15 25.09
C ALA A 205 -34.86 10.54 26.02
N ALA A 206 -36.12 10.52 25.56
CA ALA A 206 -37.22 9.90 26.29
C ALA A 206 -37.03 8.38 26.40
N ASP A 207 -36.74 7.71 25.29
CA ASP A 207 -36.22 6.35 25.28
C ASP A 207 -34.70 6.36 25.15
N LYS A 208 -34.03 5.89 26.21
CA LYS A 208 -32.57 5.88 26.32
C LYS A 208 -31.97 4.53 25.92
N GLN A 209 -32.79 3.47 25.89
CA GLN A 209 -32.30 2.11 25.77
C GLN A 209 -31.53 1.86 24.46
N PRO A 210 -31.96 2.39 23.29
CA PRO A 210 -31.20 2.21 22.05
C PRO A 210 -29.78 2.79 22.13
N TYR A 211 -29.60 3.98 22.70
CA TYR A 211 -28.28 4.60 22.87
C TYR A 211 -27.41 3.83 23.87
N LEU A 212 -28.01 3.31 24.95
CA LEU A 212 -27.28 2.50 25.94
C LEU A 212 -26.80 1.18 25.35
N ASN A 213 -27.56 0.57 24.46
CA ASN A 213 -27.15 -0.64 23.73
C ASN A 213 -25.95 -0.34 22.82
N ILE A 214 -25.98 0.78 22.08
CA ILE A 214 -24.83 1.23 21.26
C ILE A 214 -23.58 1.43 22.13
N ILE A 215 -23.70 2.12 23.27
CA ILE A 215 -22.58 2.37 24.19
C ILE A 215 -21.99 1.06 24.73
N GLU A 216 -22.84 0.08 25.04
CA GLU A 216 -22.41 -1.24 25.52
C GLU A 216 -21.62 -2.01 24.45
N GLU A 217 -22.12 -2.07 23.22
CA GLU A 217 -21.40 -2.72 22.12
C GLU A 217 -20.10 -2.00 21.79
N LEU A 218 -20.10 -0.66 21.80
CA LEU A 218 -18.88 0.12 21.63
C LEU A 218 -17.83 -0.16 22.70
N ASN A 219 -18.24 -0.33 23.97
CA ASN A 219 -17.31 -0.68 25.02
C ASN A 219 -16.62 -2.03 24.77
N LYS A 220 -17.36 -3.03 24.28
CA LYS A 220 -16.77 -4.32 23.88
C LYS A 220 -15.76 -4.17 22.75
N VAL A 221 -16.06 -3.35 21.74
CA VAL A 221 -15.14 -3.02 20.65
C VAL A 221 -13.89 -2.33 21.19
N ILE A 222 -14.04 -1.32 22.04
CA ILE A 222 -12.92 -0.56 22.62
C ILE A 222 -12.00 -1.47 23.43
N GLU A 223 -12.55 -2.34 24.28
CA GLU A 223 -11.77 -3.30 25.06
C GLU A 223 -10.93 -4.20 24.16
N ARG A 224 -11.57 -4.83 23.16
CA ARG A 224 -10.90 -5.72 22.22
C ARG A 224 -9.77 -5.01 21.47
N ASN A 225 -10.02 -3.82 20.95
CA ASN A 225 -9.04 -3.08 20.13
C ASN A 225 -7.95 -2.39 20.96
N ASN A 226 -8.18 -2.11 22.25
CA ASN A 226 -7.13 -1.60 23.15
C ASN A 226 -6.12 -2.69 23.56
N MET A 227 -6.49 -3.97 23.52
CA MET A 227 -5.62 -5.07 23.97
C MET A 227 -4.24 -5.11 23.28
N PRO A 228 -4.12 -5.01 21.95
CA PRO A 228 -2.81 -4.95 21.28
C PRO A 228 -1.93 -3.79 21.77
N VAL A 229 -2.52 -2.63 22.06
CA VAL A 229 -1.79 -1.46 22.59
C VAL A 229 -1.28 -1.75 24.00
N LEU A 230 -2.13 -2.29 24.87
CA LEU A 230 -1.76 -2.61 26.25
C LEU A 230 -0.64 -3.65 26.31
N LEU A 231 -0.67 -4.65 25.42
CA LEU A 231 0.40 -5.64 25.27
C LEU A 231 1.71 -4.98 24.83
N ARG A 232 1.68 -4.09 23.83
CA ARG A 232 2.86 -3.33 23.39
C ARG A 232 3.45 -2.46 24.49
N ARG A 233 2.62 -1.93 25.39
CA ARG A 233 3.03 -1.11 26.54
C ARG A 233 3.47 -1.91 27.77
N GLY A 234 3.33 -3.24 27.75
CA GLY A 234 3.64 -4.08 28.91
C GLY A 234 2.71 -3.87 30.12
N LEU A 235 1.54 -3.25 29.93
CA LEU A 235 0.67 -2.77 31.01
C LEU A 235 -0.39 -3.77 31.50
N ARG A 236 -0.18 -5.08 31.34
CA ARG A 236 -1.11 -6.04 31.93
C ARG A 236 -0.91 -6.03 33.45
N LYS A 237 -1.95 -5.69 34.23
CA LYS A 237 -2.02 -6.08 35.65
C LYS A 237 -1.81 -7.61 35.69
N LYS A 238 -0.73 -8.06 36.33
CA LYS A 238 -0.57 -9.49 36.67
C LYS A 238 -1.78 -9.87 37.52
N SER A 239 -2.79 -10.48 36.94
CA SER A 239 -3.69 -11.33 37.71
C SER A 239 -2.83 -12.50 38.17
N ASN A 240 -2.44 -12.50 39.45
CA ASN A 240 -1.84 -13.69 40.04
C ASN A 240 -2.83 -14.84 39.84
N PRO A 241 -2.45 -15.93 39.14
CA PRO A 241 -3.28 -17.13 39.20
C PRO A 241 -3.28 -17.59 40.65
N VAL A 242 -4.46 -17.72 41.24
CA VAL A 242 -4.64 -18.50 42.47
C VAL A 242 -4.29 -19.93 42.08
N ILE A 243 -3.08 -20.36 42.43
CA ILE A 243 -2.69 -21.76 42.33
C ILE A 243 -3.57 -22.50 43.34
N PRO A 244 -4.41 -23.46 42.94
CA PRO A 244 -5.14 -24.28 43.90
C PRO A 244 -4.09 -24.99 44.75
N THR A 245 -4.18 -24.85 46.07
CA THR A 245 -3.38 -25.65 47.00
C THR A 245 -3.54 -27.13 46.65
N PRO A 246 -2.44 -27.89 46.50
CA PRO A 246 -2.52 -29.32 46.26
C PRO A 246 -3.35 -29.98 47.36
N VAL A 247 -4.33 -30.77 46.98
CA VAL A 247 -5.03 -31.65 47.92
C VAL A 247 -3.99 -32.67 48.39
N THR A 248 -3.58 -32.58 49.65
CA THR A 248 -2.82 -33.63 50.32
C THR A 248 -3.72 -34.85 50.44
N VAL A 249 -3.42 -35.90 49.67
CA VAL A 249 -4.02 -37.22 49.87
C VAL A 249 -3.36 -37.84 51.12
N PRO A 250 -4.11 -38.30 52.12
CA PRO A 250 -3.55 -38.97 53.29
C PRO A 250 -2.84 -40.27 52.88
N ASP A 251 -1.60 -40.45 53.33
CA ASP A 251 -0.80 -41.67 53.22
C ASP A 251 -1.35 -42.77 54.16
N GLU A 252 -2.58 -43.22 53.93
CA GLU A 252 -3.09 -44.47 54.48
C GLU A 252 -3.97 -45.14 53.45
N MET A 253 -3.37 -46.01 52.64
CA MET A 253 -3.87 -47.36 52.32
C MET A 253 -2.86 -48.04 51.38
N ILE A 254 -1.77 -48.51 51.99
CA ILE A 254 -1.02 -49.66 51.50
C ILE A 254 -1.85 -50.89 51.90
N PHE A 255 -2.40 -51.60 50.92
CA PHE A 255 -2.60 -53.06 50.94
C PHE A 255 -2.56 -53.58 49.49
#